data_AF-N6TBS3-F1
#
_entry.id   AF-N6TBS3-F1
#
_cell.length_a   1.000
_cell.length_b   1.000
_cell.length_c   1.000
_cell.angle_alpha   90.00
_cell.angle_beta   90.00
_cell.angle_gamma   90.00
#
_symmetry.space_group_name_H-M   'P 1'
#
loop_
_entity.id
_entity.type
_entity.pdbx_description
1 polymer ?
#
loop_
_entity_poly.entity_id
_entity_poly.type
_entity_poly.pdbx_seq_one_letter_code
_entity_poly.pdbx_strand_id
1 'polypeptide(L)'
;MTQNFDLVYLVGHVPPGSDERHRGQSSPAHTIMYKSYHNKRYLKIVRKYHSIIVGQFFGHLHSDTFRVMYSENGRPISWAMLAPSITPKRTHDGPNNPGLRIYKFDKYSGEVFDYTQYYLDLSTANNNGKADWVVEYNFSTYYGINDITPLNLHTLADKFTQETSTENSVFNKYYKANSVRIHSRSSANCDDVCIHTHYCAITRIDYDEHKECLKVDASALSSSSLFLHSGRI
;
A
#
# COMPACT_ATOMS: atom_id res chain seq x y z
N MET A 1 -18.29 32.00 -16.87
CA MET A 1 -17.68 31.85 -15.53
C MET A 1 -16.54 30.87 -15.65
N THR A 2 -15.30 31.34 -15.64
CA THR A 2 -14.10 30.48 -15.59
C THR A 2 -14.00 29.94 -14.17
N GLN A 3 -14.22 28.64 -14.00
CA GLN A 3 -14.00 27.97 -12.73
C GLN A 3 -12.48 27.94 -12.49
N ASN A 4 -11.99 28.65 -11.47
CA ASN A 4 -10.64 28.42 -10.96
C ASN A 4 -10.62 27.02 -10.36
N PHE A 5 -9.98 26.07 -11.04
CA PHE A 5 -9.75 24.76 -10.47
C PHE A 5 -8.45 24.80 -9.68
N ASP A 6 -8.54 25.25 -8.44
CA ASP A 6 -7.45 25.05 -7.49
C ASP A 6 -7.26 23.53 -7.32
N LEU A 7 -6.03 23.09 -7.53
CA LEU A 7 -5.61 21.72 -7.34
C LEU A 7 -5.41 21.46 -5.85
N VAL A 8 -5.79 20.27 -5.39
CA VAL A 8 -5.83 19.95 -3.96
C VAL A 8 -5.02 18.71 -3.61
N TYR A 9 -4.30 18.81 -2.50
CA TYR A 9 -3.80 17.66 -1.75
C TYR A 9 -4.73 17.38 -0.58
N LEU A 10 -5.12 16.11 -0.41
CA LEU A 10 -5.82 15.66 0.79
C LEU A 10 -4.80 15.12 1.79
N VAL A 11 -4.82 15.62 3.02
CA VAL A 11 -3.93 15.14 4.09
C VAL A 11 -4.77 14.72 5.28
N GLY A 12 -4.53 13.53 5.81
CA GLY A 12 -5.22 13.01 6.98
C GLY A 12 -4.36 12.03 7.77
N HIS A 13 -4.79 11.67 8.98
CA HIS A 13 -4.06 10.69 9.79
C HIS A 13 -4.40 9.26 9.40
N VAL A 14 -5.65 8.85 9.63
CA VAL A 14 -6.17 7.51 9.33
C VAL A 14 -6.55 7.44 7.85
N PRO A 15 -6.08 6.44 7.08
CA PRO A 15 -6.42 6.29 5.66
C PRO A 15 -7.79 5.62 5.45
N PRO A 16 -8.43 5.78 4.28
CA PRO A 16 -9.56 4.94 3.88
C PRO A 16 -9.09 3.50 3.55
N GLY A 17 -10.03 2.56 3.58
CA GLY A 17 -9.76 1.16 3.25
C GLY A 17 -9.23 0.35 4.42
N SER A 18 -8.45 -0.68 4.10
CA SER A 18 -8.01 -1.72 5.03
C SER A 18 -6.51 -1.67 5.31
N ASP A 19 -6.10 -2.24 6.44
CA ASP A 19 -4.68 -2.53 6.74
C ASP A 19 -4.18 -3.67 5.83
N GLU A 20 -3.07 -3.45 5.11
CA GLU A 20 -2.51 -4.42 4.18
C GLU A 20 -1.70 -5.54 4.83
N ARG A 21 -1.27 -5.36 6.09
CA ARG A 21 -0.43 -6.35 6.81
C ARG A 21 -1.25 -7.35 7.62
N HIS A 22 -2.56 -7.13 7.74
CA HIS A 22 -3.45 -8.07 8.40
C HIS A 22 -3.72 -9.29 7.51
N ARG A 23 -3.24 -10.48 7.91
CA ARG A 23 -3.38 -11.70 7.09
C ARG A 23 -4.81 -12.26 7.08
N GLY A 24 -5.36 -12.42 5.88
CA GLY A 24 -6.62 -13.14 5.62
C GLY A 24 -7.87 -12.47 6.20
N GLN A 25 -8.90 -13.26 6.54
CA GLN A 25 -10.17 -12.76 7.11
C GLN A 25 -10.14 -12.60 8.64
N SER A 26 -8.96 -12.63 9.25
CA SER A 26 -8.78 -12.70 10.70
C SER A 26 -9.21 -11.37 11.35
N SER A 27 -10.39 -11.38 11.98
CA SER A 27 -11.03 -10.30 12.75
C SER A 27 -11.28 -8.95 12.03
N PRO A 28 -12.55 -8.58 11.79
CA PRO A 28 -12.92 -7.26 11.22
C PRO A 28 -12.50 -6.05 12.07
N ALA A 29 -12.21 -6.25 13.37
CA ALA A 29 -12.00 -5.14 14.31
C ALA A 29 -10.69 -4.37 14.09
N HIS A 30 -9.67 -5.00 13.51
CA HIS A 30 -8.35 -4.40 13.30
C HIS A 30 -8.01 -4.12 11.83
N THR A 31 -8.83 -4.61 10.90
CA THR A 31 -8.67 -4.37 9.46
C THR A 31 -9.41 -3.13 8.97
N ILE A 32 -10.43 -2.66 9.69
CA ILE A 32 -11.32 -1.58 9.26
C ILE A 32 -10.86 -0.25 9.87
N MET A 33 -10.42 0.68 9.02
CA MET A 33 -9.97 2.01 9.44
C MET A 33 -11.13 2.97 9.74
N TYR A 34 -12.19 2.92 8.95
CA TYR A 34 -13.38 3.76 9.07
C TYR A 34 -14.62 2.91 9.25
N LYS A 35 -15.66 3.43 9.92
CA LYS A 35 -16.99 2.81 9.79
C LYS A 35 -17.36 2.74 8.30
N SER A 36 -17.95 1.63 7.86
CA SER A 36 -18.20 1.36 6.43
C SER A 36 -18.90 2.53 5.70
N TYR A 37 -19.90 3.17 6.33
CA TYR A 37 -20.58 4.32 5.72
C TYR A 37 -19.68 5.55 5.54
N HIS A 38 -18.70 5.78 6.42
CA HIS A 38 -17.72 6.85 6.28
C HIS A 38 -16.75 6.55 5.13
N ASN A 39 -16.28 5.29 5.03
CA ASN A 39 -15.42 4.87 3.93
C ASN A 39 -16.09 5.02 2.56
N LYS A 40 -17.35 4.54 2.44
CA LYS A 40 -18.16 4.73 1.23
C LYS A 40 -18.38 6.20 0.91
N ARG A 41 -18.59 7.04 1.94
CA ARG A 41 -18.76 8.49 1.73
C ARG A 41 -17.46 9.15 1.26
N TYR A 42 -16.31 8.75 1.80
CA TYR A 42 -15.00 9.21 1.36
C TYR A 42 -14.78 8.88 -0.13
N LEU A 43 -15.00 7.63 -0.53
CA LEU A 43 -14.88 7.20 -1.93
C LEU A 43 -15.81 7.96 -2.86
N LYS A 44 -17.06 8.24 -2.45
CA LYS A 44 -17.98 9.09 -3.23
C LYS A 44 -17.45 10.51 -3.45
N ILE A 45 -16.80 11.10 -2.43
CA ILE A 45 -16.21 12.44 -2.54
C ILE A 45 -15.01 12.39 -3.50
N VAL A 46 -14.10 11.43 -3.33
CA VAL A 46 -12.95 11.29 -4.23
C VAL A 46 -13.41 11.07 -5.65
N ARG A 47 -14.37 10.16 -5.91
CA ARG A 47 -14.93 9.94 -7.25
C ARG A 47 -15.54 11.21 -7.84
N LYS A 48 -16.21 12.03 -7.04
CA LYS A 48 -16.82 13.28 -7.54
C LYS A 48 -15.79 14.35 -7.89
N TYR A 49 -14.68 14.43 -7.14
CA TYR A 49 -13.70 15.53 -7.25
C TYR A 49 -12.33 15.06 -7.76
N HIS A 50 -12.21 13.86 -8.32
CA HIS A 50 -10.92 13.28 -8.70
C HIS A 50 -10.13 14.15 -9.69
N SER A 51 -10.80 15.02 -10.47
CA SER A 51 -10.16 15.88 -11.47
C SER A 51 -9.32 17.01 -10.85
N ILE A 52 -9.52 17.34 -9.57
CA ILE A 52 -8.74 18.37 -8.87
C ILE A 52 -7.86 17.79 -7.76
N ILE A 53 -8.03 16.51 -7.41
CA ILE A 53 -7.23 15.85 -6.35
C ILE A 53 -5.93 15.34 -6.98
N VAL A 54 -4.83 16.05 -6.73
CA VAL A 54 -3.49 15.76 -7.29
C VAL A 54 -2.60 14.92 -6.36
N GLY A 55 -3.11 14.59 -5.17
CA GLY A 55 -2.43 13.68 -4.24
C GLY A 55 -3.21 13.52 -2.93
N GLN A 56 -3.03 12.38 -2.28
CA GLN A 56 -3.58 12.12 -0.96
C GLN A 56 -2.51 11.50 -0.06
N PHE A 57 -2.38 11.97 1.17
CA PHE A 57 -1.27 11.63 2.07
C PHE A 57 -1.77 11.27 3.45
N PHE A 58 -1.43 10.07 3.90
CA PHE A 58 -1.87 9.50 5.17
C PHE A 58 -0.71 8.84 5.93
N GLY A 59 -1.00 8.44 7.17
CA GLY A 59 -0.10 7.65 8.00
C GLY A 59 -0.86 6.52 8.70
N HIS A 60 -0.84 6.52 10.03
CA HIS A 60 -1.54 5.60 10.93
C HIS A 60 -1.06 4.14 10.91
N LEU A 61 -0.88 3.53 9.74
CA LEU A 61 -0.48 2.11 9.60
C LEU A 61 0.99 1.85 9.93
N HIS A 62 1.81 2.92 10.00
CA HIS A 62 3.25 2.86 10.23
C HIS A 62 4.04 2.09 9.15
N SER A 63 3.38 1.69 8.07
CA SER A 63 3.94 0.99 6.93
C SER A 63 4.14 1.91 5.73
N ASP A 64 5.08 1.55 4.86
CA ASP A 64 5.23 2.17 3.55
C ASP A 64 4.28 1.47 2.55
N THR A 65 3.21 2.15 2.17
CA THR A 65 2.22 1.57 1.26
C THR A 65 1.48 2.67 0.50
N PHE A 66 0.62 2.26 -0.42
CA PHE A 66 -0.22 3.15 -1.22
C PHE A 66 -1.61 2.53 -1.43
N ARG A 67 -2.53 3.34 -1.95
CA ARG A 67 -3.90 2.93 -2.28
C ARG A 67 -4.25 3.46 -3.66
N VAL A 68 -5.00 2.68 -4.44
CA VAL A 68 -5.56 3.09 -5.73
C VAL A 68 -7.08 3.16 -5.63
N MET A 69 -7.66 4.24 -6.12
CA MET A 69 -9.11 4.47 -6.10
C MET A 69 -9.64 4.49 -7.52
N TYR A 70 -10.79 3.85 -7.71
CA TYR A 70 -11.37 3.59 -9.03
C TYR A 70 -12.71 4.30 -9.19
N SER A 71 -13.00 4.68 -10.44
CA SER A 71 -14.34 5.10 -10.87
C SER A 71 -15.32 3.93 -10.83
N GLU A 72 -16.61 4.22 -10.95
CA GLU A 72 -17.66 3.18 -11.01
C GLU A 72 -17.45 2.19 -12.19
N ASN A 73 -16.75 2.62 -13.25
CA ASN A 73 -16.44 1.78 -14.41
C ASN A 73 -15.08 1.05 -14.29
N GLY A 74 -14.47 1.04 -13.10
CA GLY A 74 -13.21 0.31 -12.86
C GLY A 74 -11.94 1.01 -13.37
N ARG A 75 -12.01 2.24 -13.88
CA ARG A 75 -10.82 3.02 -14.26
C ARG A 75 -10.11 3.59 -13.02
N PRO A 76 -8.78 3.46 -12.85
CA PRO A 76 -8.03 4.18 -11.81
C PRO A 76 -8.18 5.70 -11.98
N ILE A 77 -8.57 6.40 -10.92
CA ILE A 77 -8.85 7.85 -10.96
C ILE A 77 -8.16 8.66 -9.88
N SER A 78 -7.73 8.04 -8.78
CA SER A 78 -7.00 8.73 -7.72
C SER A 78 -6.12 7.73 -6.96
N TRP A 79 -5.25 8.25 -6.11
CA TRP A 79 -4.33 7.46 -5.32
C TRP A 79 -4.10 8.10 -3.95
N ALA A 80 -3.62 7.31 -3.00
CA ALA A 80 -3.13 7.80 -1.72
C ALA A 80 -1.79 7.15 -1.39
N MET A 81 -0.89 7.93 -0.78
CA MET A 81 0.38 7.46 -0.25
C MET A 81 0.31 7.43 1.26
N LEU A 82 0.74 6.32 1.85
CA LEU A 82 0.82 6.13 3.28
C LEU A 82 2.30 6.10 3.65
N ALA A 83 2.71 7.06 4.47
CA ALA A 83 4.09 7.16 4.93
C ALA A 83 4.30 6.27 6.17
N PRO A 84 5.47 5.62 6.30
CA PRO A 84 5.82 4.90 7.51
C PRO A 84 6.01 5.86 8.69
N SER A 85 6.09 5.32 9.89
CA SER A 85 6.25 6.14 11.09
C SER A 85 7.71 6.29 11.53
N ILE A 86 7.98 7.32 12.33
CA ILE A 86 9.26 7.46 13.05
C ILE A 86 9.35 6.44 14.20
N THR A 87 8.22 6.04 14.79
CA THR A 87 8.24 5.08 15.90
C THR A 87 8.46 3.65 15.38
N PRO A 88 9.39 2.89 15.97
CA PRO A 88 9.62 1.50 15.56
C PRO A 88 8.70 0.51 16.27
N LYS A 89 7.70 1.02 17.01
CA LYS A 89 6.88 0.22 17.93
C LYS A 89 6.28 -0.99 17.22
N ARG A 90 6.37 -2.15 17.88
CA ARG A 90 5.65 -3.37 17.53
C ARG A 90 4.14 -3.14 17.70
N THR A 91 3.46 -2.78 16.62
CA THR A 91 2.01 -2.91 16.51
C THR A 91 1.67 -4.39 16.25
N HIS A 92 0.37 -4.72 16.20
CA HIS A 92 -0.07 -6.08 15.86
C HIS A 92 0.41 -6.52 14.46
N ASP A 93 0.74 -5.56 13.61
CA ASP A 93 1.06 -5.72 12.19
C ASP A 93 2.58 -5.72 11.89
N GLY A 94 3.40 -5.88 12.93
CA GLY A 94 4.86 -5.97 12.83
C GLY A 94 5.59 -4.62 12.88
N PRO A 95 6.87 -4.61 13.29
CA PRO A 95 7.64 -3.38 13.45
C PRO A 95 8.07 -2.77 12.10
N ASN A 96 8.58 -1.55 12.15
CA ASN A 96 9.28 -0.88 11.06
C ASN A 96 10.55 -0.21 11.63
N ASN A 97 11.56 0.04 10.79
CA ASN A 97 12.54 1.06 11.15
C ASN A 97 11.90 2.46 11.09
N PRO A 98 12.42 3.44 11.85
CA PRO A 98 12.01 4.84 11.71
C PRO A 98 12.15 5.30 10.24
N GLY A 99 11.09 5.89 9.69
CA GLY A 99 11.04 6.37 8.31
C GLY A 99 10.61 7.83 8.19
N LEU A 100 11.13 8.52 7.16
CA LEU A 100 10.78 9.89 6.76
C LEU A 100 10.66 9.94 5.24
N ARG A 101 9.71 10.69 4.69
CA ARG A 101 9.53 10.84 3.24
C ARG A 101 9.55 12.30 2.82
N ILE A 102 10.20 12.57 1.68
CA ILE A 102 10.19 13.88 1.01
C ILE A 102 9.63 13.71 -0.40
N TYR A 103 8.48 14.32 -0.67
CA TYR A 103 7.82 14.29 -1.98
C TYR A 103 8.39 15.33 -2.94
N LYS A 104 8.42 15.00 -4.23
CA LYS A 104 8.80 15.88 -5.34
C LYS A 104 7.58 16.07 -6.25
N PHE A 105 7.22 17.31 -6.51
CA PHE A 105 6.03 17.65 -7.28
C PHE A 105 6.28 18.82 -8.22
N ASP A 106 5.53 18.86 -9.33
CA ASP A 106 5.55 20.01 -10.24
C ASP A 106 4.78 21.18 -9.63
N LYS A 107 5.41 22.35 -9.61
CA LYS A 107 4.85 23.55 -8.95
C LYS A 107 3.67 24.17 -9.70
N TYR A 108 3.43 23.79 -10.96
CA TYR A 108 2.35 24.32 -11.78
C TYR A 108 1.16 23.36 -11.82
N SER A 109 1.41 22.07 -12.11
CA SER A 109 0.36 21.04 -12.16
C SER A 109 0.05 20.41 -10.80
N GLY A 110 0.86 20.68 -9.77
CA GLY A 110 0.73 20.04 -8.46
C GLY A 110 0.93 18.52 -8.49
N GLU A 111 1.33 17.94 -9.62
CA GLU A 111 1.46 16.50 -9.75
C GLU A 111 2.72 16.02 -9.04
N VAL A 112 2.57 15.00 -8.20
CA VAL A 112 3.70 14.33 -7.55
C VAL A 112 4.30 13.34 -8.53
N PHE A 113 5.58 13.47 -8.85
CA PHE A 113 6.26 12.58 -9.80
C PHE A 113 7.23 11.60 -9.12
N ASP A 114 7.71 11.91 -7.91
CA ASP A 114 8.64 11.04 -7.18
C ASP A 114 8.63 11.35 -5.67
N TYR A 115 9.24 10.49 -4.87
CA TYR A 115 9.62 10.80 -3.49
C TYR A 115 10.91 10.10 -3.09
N THR A 116 11.64 10.73 -2.17
CA THR A 116 12.78 10.11 -1.50
C THR A 116 12.34 9.61 -0.13
N GLN A 117 12.42 8.30 0.07
CA GLN A 117 12.23 7.65 1.37
C GLN A 117 13.58 7.60 2.09
N TYR A 118 13.60 8.07 3.32
CA TYR A 118 14.72 7.96 4.24
C TYR A 118 14.35 6.98 5.35
N TYR A 119 15.37 6.32 5.88
CA TYR A 119 15.21 5.48 7.06
C TYR A 119 16.42 5.56 7.98
N LEU A 120 16.17 5.19 9.23
CA LEU A 120 17.22 4.96 10.22
C LEU A 120 17.30 3.46 10.50
N ASP A 121 18.44 2.82 10.23
CA ASP A 121 18.66 1.45 10.70
C ASP A 121 18.79 1.46 12.22
N LEU A 122 17.70 1.12 12.91
CA LEU A 122 17.62 1.28 14.36
C LEU A 122 18.60 0.38 15.11
N SER A 123 18.85 -0.82 14.60
CA SER A 123 19.81 -1.76 15.19
C SER A 123 21.22 -1.17 15.13
N THR A 124 21.62 -0.70 13.94
CA THR A 124 22.92 -0.06 13.73
C THR A 124 23.06 1.22 14.54
N ALA A 125 22.01 2.04 14.59
CA ALA A 125 22.02 3.30 15.34
C ALA A 125 22.20 3.07 16.84
N ASN A 126 21.53 2.06 17.41
CA ASN A 126 21.67 1.71 18.82
C ASN A 126 23.06 1.15 19.14
N ASN A 127 23.61 0.28 18.27
CA ASN A 127 24.94 -0.30 18.47
C ASN A 127 26.04 0.77 18.41
N ASN A 128 25.89 1.77 17.55
CA ASN A 128 26.88 2.82 17.34
C ASN A 128 26.65 4.05 18.23
N GLY A 129 25.53 4.15 18.94
CA GLY A 129 25.13 5.33 19.70
C GLY A 129 24.91 6.58 18.84
N LYS A 130 24.59 6.41 17.54
CA LYS A 130 24.52 7.50 16.56
C LYS A 130 23.37 7.28 15.57
N ALA A 131 22.52 8.29 15.41
CA ALA A 131 21.36 8.23 14.51
C ALA A 131 21.71 8.69 13.08
N ASP A 132 22.28 7.80 12.28
CA ASP A 132 22.62 8.08 10.88
C ASP A 132 21.45 7.76 9.93
N TRP A 133 20.66 8.79 9.59
CA TRP A 133 19.61 8.69 8.59
C TRP A 133 20.20 8.58 7.17
N VAL A 134 19.71 7.63 6.40
CA VAL A 134 20.17 7.40 5.01
C VAL A 134 18.98 7.28 4.06
N VAL A 135 19.24 7.50 2.78
CA VAL A 135 18.23 7.24 1.74
C VAL A 135 17.95 5.73 1.70
N GLU A 136 16.68 5.38 1.81
CA GLU A 136 16.19 4.03 1.58
C GLU A 136 16.05 3.77 0.09
N TYR A 137 15.27 4.61 -0.59
CA TYR A 137 15.05 4.56 -2.04
C TYR A 137 14.42 5.86 -2.58
N ASN A 138 14.50 6.07 -3.89
CA ASN A 138 13.67 7.03 -4.63
C ASN A 138 12.60 6.27 -5.40
N PHE A 139 11.33 6.59 -5.22
CA PHE A 139 10.18 5.80 -5.71
C PHE A 139 10.28 5.47 -7.20
N SER A 140 10.51 6.49 -8.03
CA SER A 140 10.53 6.34 -9.49
C SER A 140 11.58 5.34 -9.96
N THR A 141 12.82 5.53 -9.50
CA THR A 141 13.96 4.65 -9.82
C THR A 141 13.83 3.25 -9.21
N TYR A 142 13.22 3.14 -8.01
CA TYR A 142 13.14 1.88 -7.26
C TYR A 142 12.17 0.89 -7.92
N TYR A 143 11.02 1.40 -8.36
CA TYR A 143 9.97 0.63 -9.04
C TYR A 143 10.03 0.71 -10.58
N GLY A 144 10.87 1.57 -11.15
CA GLY A 144 10.97 1.76 -12.61
C GLY A 144 9.73 2.43 -13.20
N ILE A 145 9.20 3.46 -12.52
CA ILE A 145 7.97 4.17 -12.86
C ILE A 145 8.28 5.66 -12.95
N ASN A 146 7.91 6.31 -14.05
CA ASN A 146 8.30 7.71 -14.27
C ASN A 146 7.54 8.71 -13.39
N ASP A 147 6.24 8.47 -13.16
CA ASP A 147 5.36 9.39 -12.42
C ASP A 147 4.36 8.65 -11.52
N ILE A 148 3.94 9.30 -10.44
CA ILE A 148 2.94 8.77 -9.49
C ILE A 148 1.53 9.09 -10.01
N THR A 149 1.02 8.22 -10.88
CA THR A 149 -0.34 8.31 -11.43
C THR A 149 -1.20 7.13 -10.95
N PRO A 150 -2.55 7.28 -10.92
CA PRO A 150 -3.44 6.16 -10.57
C PRO A 150 -3.20 4.93 -11.44
N LEU A 151 -2.93 5.12 -12.75
CA LEU A 151 -2.68 4.03 -13.69
C LEU A 151 -1.34 3.34 -13.40
N ASN A 152 -0.26 4.11 -13.22
CA ASN A 152 1.06 3.53 -12.95
C ASN A 152 1.09 2.76 -11.62
N LEU A 153 0.41 3.28 -10.59
CA LEU A 153 0.28 2.59 -9.30
C LEU A 153 -0.57 1.33 -9.39
N HIS A 154 -1.64 1.34 -10.19
CA HIS A 154 -2.40 0.12 -10.46
C HIS A 154 -1.54 -0.92 -11.17
N THR A 155 -0.80 -0.53 -12.21
CA THR A 155 0.12 -1.43 -12.93
C THR A 155 1.23 -1.96 -12.02
N LEU A 156 1.72 -1.16 -11.06
CA LEU A 156 2.65 -1.62 -10.03
C LEU A 156 2.00 -2.69 -9.15
N ALA A 157 0.79 -2.44 -8.65
CA ALA A 157 0.07 -3.38 -7.80
C ALA A 157 -0.25 -4.69 -8.55
N ASP A 158 -0.64 -4.63 -9.82
CA ASP A 158 -0.93 -5.83 -10.63
C ASP A 158 0.31 -6.72 -10.80
N LYS A 159 1.53 -6.14 -10.83
CA LYS A 159 2.76 -6.94 -10.87
C LYS A 159 2.96 -7.77 -9.61
N PHE A 160 2.32 -7.43 -8.48
CA PHE A 160 2.45 -8.20 -7.24
C PHE A 160 1.84 -9.61 -7.36
N THR A 161 0.87 -9.82 -8.25
CA THR A 161 0.16 -11.10 -8.37
C THR A 161 0.50 -11.87 -9.65
N GLN A 162 1.51 -11.45 -10.42
CA GLN A 162 1.87 -12.07 -11.71
C GLN A 162 2.80 -13.29 -11.57
N GLU A 163 3.56 -13.37 -10.48
CA GLU A 163 4.54 -14.43 -10.21
C GLU A 163 4.34 -14.97 -8.80
N THR A 164 4.88 -16.16 -8.53
CA THR A 164 4.84 -16.79 -7.19
C THR A 164 5.62 -15.95 -6.17
N SER A 165 5.29 -16.11 -4.87
CA SER A 165 5.94 -15.38 -3.76
C SER A 165 7.46 -15.51 -3.70
N THR A 166 8.03 -16.61 -4.22
CA THR A 166 9.48 -16.82 -4.28
C THR A 166 10.17 -16.10 -5.44
N GLU A 167 9.43 -15.81 -6.51
CA GLU A 167 9.98 -15.30 -7.77
C GLU A 167 9.69 -13.80 -7.97
N ASN A 168 8.63 -13.29 -7.33
CA ASN A 168 8.15 -11.93 -7.55
C ASN A 168 9.08 -10.85 -6.99
N SER A 169 10.07 -10.46 -7.81
CA SER A 169 11.08 -9.46 -7.45
C SER A 169 10.49 -8.07 -7.15
N VAL A 170 9.35 -7.73 -7.77
CA VAL A 170 8.67 -6.45 -7.58
C VAL A 170 7.97 -6.40 -6.24
N PHE A 171 7.23 -7.45 -5.89
CA PHE A 171 6.61 -7.57 -4.57
C PHE A 171 7.68 -7.66 -3.48
N ASN A 172 8.79 -8.37 -3.71
CA ASN A 172 9.89 -8.47 -2.74
C ASN A 172 10.50 -7.10 -2.41
N LYS A 173 10.65 -6.24 -3.43
CA LYS A 173 11.03 -4.82 -3.24
C LYS A 173 9.97 -4.09 -2.41
N TYR A 174 8.70 -4.18 -2.79
CA TYR A 174 7.59 -3.55 -2.07
C TYR A 174 7.51 -3.98 -0.60
N TYR A 175 7.57 -5.28 -0.32
CA TYR A 175 7.46 -5.83 1.04
C TYR A 175 8.65 -5.43 1.93
N LYS A 176 9.85 -5.33 1.35
CA LYS A 176 11.02 -4.79 2.04
C LYS A 176 10.84 -3.31 2.39
N ALA A 177 10.34 -2.50 1.46
CA ALA A 177 10.03 -1.09 1.70
C ALA A 177 8.89 -0.92 2.70
N ASN A 178 7.86 -1.76 2.61
CA ASN A 178 6.67 -1.73 3.45
C ASN A 178 7.02 -1.74 4.94
N SER A 179 8.02 -2.53 5.32
CA SER A 179 8.55 -2.66 6.68
C SER A 179 9.78 -1.80 6.98
N VAL A 180 10.11 -0.85 6.09
CA VAL A 180 11.27 0.05 6.18
C VAL A 180 12.55 -0.74 6.42
N ARG A 181 12.76 -1.80 5.62
CA ARG A 181 13.93 -2.69 5.66
C ARG A 181 14.17 -3.43 6.98
N ILE A 182 13.21 -3.51 7.90
CA ILE A 182 13.42 -4.27 9.14
C ILE A 182 13.64 -5.76 8.88
N HIS A 183 13.01 -6.30 7.82
CA HIS A 183 13.22 -7.66 7.33
C HIS A 183 14.23 -7.64 6.18
N SER A 184 15.52 -7.66 6.51
CA SER A 184 16.60 -7.68 5.50
C SER A 184 16.71 -9.00 4.72
N ARG A 185 15.97 -10.05 5.09
CA ARG A 185 16.03 -11.38 4.47
C ARG A 185 14.64 -11.81 4.01
N SER A 186 14.42 -11.68 2.69
CA SER A 186 13.37 -12.22 1.82
C SER A 186 11.90 -12.12 2.25
N SER A 187 11.01 -12.19 1.26
CA SER A 187 9.57 -12.48 1.40
C SER A 187 9.28 -13.88 1.96
N ALA A 188 10.25 -14.60 2.54
CA ALA A 188 10.01 -15.94 3.11
C ALA A 188 8.91 -15.94 4.17
N ASN A 189 8.60 -14.78 4.76
CA ASN A 189 7.50 -14.58 5.70
C ASN A 189 6.21 -14.03 5.05
N CYS A 190 6.09 -14.02 3.72
CA CYS A 190 4.90 -13.57 2.98
C CYS A 190 4.64 -14.53 1.81
N ASP A 191 3.75 -15.49 2.06
CA ASP A 191 3.24 -16.45 1.08
C ASP A 191 2.27 -15.79 0.08
N ASP A 192 1.78 -16.54 -0.90
CA ASP A 192 0.88 -16.01 -1.93
C ASP A 192 -0.40 -15.38 -1.34
N VAL A 193 -0.91 -15.91 -0.22
CA VAL A 193 -2.05 -15.32 0.51
C VAL A 193 -1.71 -13.94 1.07
N CYS A 194 -0.51 -13.79 1.64
CA CYS A 194 -0.02 -12.51 2.11
C CYS A 194 0.13 -11.51 0.96
N ILE A 195 0.70 -11.92 -0.17
CA ILE A 195 0.82 -11.08 -1.39
C ILE A 195 -0.54 -10.58 -1.85
N HIS A 196 -1.50 -11.48 -1.97
CA HIS A 196 -2.85 -11.14 -2.42
C HIS A 196 -3.58 -10.25 -1.40
N THR A 197 -3.33 -10.44 -0.11
CA THR A 197 -3.87 -9.55 0.93
C THR A 197 -3.38 -8.12 0.74
N HIS A 198 -2.09 -7.94 0.46
CA HIS A 198 -1.54 -6.64 0.10
C HIS A 198 -2.19 -6.07 -1.18
N TYR A 199 -2.31 -6.89 -2.23
CA TYR A 199 -2.97 -6.49 -3.48
C TYR A 199 -4.41 -6.00 -3.25
N CYS A 200 -5.21 -6.77 -2.50
CA CYS A 200 -6.59 -6.41 -2.18
C CYS A 200 -6.67 -5.12 -1.38
N ALA A 201 -5.85 -4.95 -0.34
CA ALA A 201 -5.85 -3.71 0.45
C ALA A 201 -5.45 -2.47 -0.37
N ILE A 202 -4.54 -2.63 -1.34
CA ILE A 202 -4.09 -1.56 -2.23
C ILE A 202 -5.17 -1.19 -3.26
N THR A 203 -5.86 -2.19 -3.83
CA THR A 203 -6.73 -2.01 -5.01
C THR A 203 -8.22 -2.02 -4.71
N ARG A 204 -8.63 -2.40 -3.49
CA ARG A 204 -10.04 -2.50 -3.08
C ARG A 204 -10.24 -1.76 -1.77
N ILE A 205 -10.55 -0.47 -1.89
CA ILE A 205 -10.73 0.43 -0.74
C ILE A 205 -12.12 0.27 -0.13
N ASP A 206 -13.14 -0.07 -0.93
CA ASP A 206 -14.46 -0.43 -0.41
C ASP A 206 -14.38 -1.77 0.33
N TYR A 207 -14.96 -1.84 1.53
CA TYR A 207 -14.83 -3.04 2.38
C TYR A 207 -15.54 -4.26 1.81
N ASP A 208 -16.62 -4.08 1.05
CA ASP A 208 -17.32 -5.20 0.43
C ASP A 208 -16.48 -5.74 -0.73
N GLU A 209 -15.95 -4.85 -1.59
CA GLU A 209 -15.03 -5.22 -2.67
C GLU A 209 -13.73 -5.86 -2.15
N HIS A 210 -13.18 -5.34 -1.05
CA HIS A 210 -12.02 -5.89 -0.37
C HIS A 210 -12.27 -7.32 0.10
N LYS A 211 -13.41 -7.55 0.74
CA LYS A 211 -13.82 -8.88 1.21
C LYS A 211 -13.97 -9.86 0.05
N GLU A 212 -14.59 -9.45 -1.06
CA GLU A 212 -14.71 -10.32 -2.24
C GLU A 212 -13.35 -10.63 -2.86
N CYS A 213 -12.44 -9.65 -2.93
CA CYS A 213 -11.09 -9.85 -3.42
C CYS A 213 -10.35 -10.93 -2.61
N LEU A 214 -10.40 -10.85 -1.28
CA LEU A 214 -9.75 -11.85 -0.40
C LEU A 214 -10.31 -13.27 -0.54
N LYS A 215 -11.54 -13.46 -1.05
CA LYS A 215 -12.13 -14.79 -1.23
C LYS A 215 -11.57 -15.55 -2.43
N VAL A 216 -11.12 -14.84 -3.47
CA VAL A 216 -10.62 -15.46 -4.71
C VAL A 216 -9.50 -16.46 -4.42
N ASP A 217 -8.60 -16.10 -3.51
CA ASP A 217 -7.52 -16.98 -3.05
C ASP A 217 -7.97 -18.12 -2.15
N ALA A 218 -8.93 -17.87 -1.25
CA ALA A 218 -9.50 -18.92 -0.40
C ALA A 218 -10.15 -20.02 -1.25
N SER A 219 -10.83 -19.63 -2.33
CA SER A 219 -11.41 -20.57 -3.30
C SER A 219 -10.34 -21.29 -4.13
N ALA A 220 -9.28 -20.62 -4.56
CA ALA A 220 -8.16 -21.24 -5.28
C ALA A 220 -7.44 -22.30 -4.40
N LEU A 221 -7.15 -21.97 -3.13
CA LEU A 221 -6.52 -22.90 -2.17
C LEU A 221 -7.45 -24.06 -1.77
N SER A 222 -8.75 -23.81 -1.61
CA SER A 222 -9.74 -24.86 -1.37
C SER A 222 -9.84 -25.81 -2.56
N SER A 223 -9.72 -25.33 -3.80
CA SER A 223 -9.75 -26.18 -4.99
C SER A 223 -8.49 -27.06 -5.09
N SER A 224 -7.31 -26.50 -4.86
CA SER A 224 -6.02 -27.23 -4.88
C SER A 224 -5.93 -28.32 -3.80
N SER A 225 -6.50 -28.09 -2.62
CA SER A 225 -6.53 -29.07 -1.53
C SER A 225 -7.49 -30.24 -1.78
N LEU A 226 -8.59 -30.01 -2.51
CA LEU A 226 -9.52 -31.07 -2.96
C LEU A 226 -8.86 -31.97 -4.02
N PHE A 227 -8.06 -31.42 -4.93
CA PHE A 227 -7.29 -32.21 -5.91
C PHE A 227 -6.23 -33.10 -5.25
N LEU A 228 -5.57 -32.63 -4.19
CA LEU A 228 -4.59 -33.44 -3.44
C LEU A 228 -5.22 -34.60 -2.66
N HIS A 229 -6.49 -34.49 -2.25
CA HIS A 229 -7.22 -35.56 -1.57
C HIS A 229 -7.85 -36.58 -2.53
N SER A 230 -8.10 -36.20 -3.79
CA SER A 230 -8.74 -37.09 -4.77
C SER A 230 -7.75 -37.99 -5.54
N GLY A 231 -6.44 -37.87 -5.28
CA GLY A 231 -5.35 -38.64 -5.91
C GLY A 231 -4.85 -39.85 -5.10
N ARG A 232 -5.56 -40.26 -4.03
CA ARG A 232 -5.30 -41.49 -3.28
C ARG A 232 -6.49 -42.44 -3.39
N ILE A 233 -6.61 -43.13 -4.53
CA ILE A 233 -7.30 -44.42 -4.66
C ILE A 233 -6.41 -45.32 -5.50
#